data_AF-A0A8C1D4T3-F1
#
_entry.id   AF-A0A8C1D4T3-F1
#
_cell.length_a   1.000
_cell.length_b   1.000
_cell.length_c   1.000
_cell.angle_alpha   90.00
_cell.angle_beta   90.00
_cell.angle_gamma   90.00
#
_symmetry.space_group_name_H-M   'P 1'
#
loop_
_entity.id
_entity.type
_entity.pdbx_description
1 polymer ?
#
loop_
_entity_poly.entity_id
_entity_poly.type
_entity_poly.pdbx_seq_one_letter_code
_entity_poly.pdbx_strand_id
1 'polypeptide(L)'
;MSNPIAESVSTATIPPTQPAIMAIDGPSCSMSCEMSLKGIVTRLYCRQGYYLQMNPDGSLDGTKDDSSNSLLFNHIPVDLWVVAIQSVKKGLYIAMNGEGYLYTSELFMLECKFKESVFENYYVIYSSMLYRQQELGGAWFLGLNKDGQAMKGNRVKKIKPAAHFLPKPLEVAMYREP
;
A
#
# COMPACT_ATOMS: atom_id res chain seq x y z
N MET A 1 -1.93 71.52 -9.85
CA MET A 1 -1.17 70.69 -8.88
C MET A 1 -2.18 70.04 -7.95
N SER A 2 -1.83 68.85 -7.48
CA SER A 2 -2.67 67.72 -7.08
C SER A 2 -3.23 67.74 -5.64
N ASN A 3 -4.23 66.84 -5.44
CA ASN A 3 -4.90 66.30 -4.23
C ASN A 3 -6.25 66.94 -3.81
N PRO A 4 -7.27 66.14 -3.41
CA PRO A 4 -7.25 65.11 -2.34
C PRO A 4 -7.86 63.72 -2.72
N ILE A 5 -7.38 62.61 -2.13
CA ILE A 5 -7.83 61.84 -0.94
C ILE A 5 -9.16 61.07 -1.11
N ALA A 6 -9.07 59.79 -0.73
CA ALA A 6 -9.98 58.66 -0.90
C ALA A 6 -11.34 58.79 -0.19
N GLU A 7 -12.31 57.97 -0.61
CA GLU A 7 -13.01 57.03 0.28
C GLU A 7 -13.78 55.93 -0.47
N SER A 8 -13.81 54.78 0.16
CA SER A 8 -14.29 53.46 -0.26
C SER A 8 -15.83 53.34 -0.31
N VAL A 9 -16.35 52.67 -1.33
CA VAL A 9 -17.74 52.17 -1.35
C VAL A 9 -17.73 50.66 -1.09
N SER A 10 -18.27 50.27 0.07
CA SER A 10 -18.60 48.89 0.43
C SER A 10 -20.10 48.67 0.16
N THR A 11 -20.41 47.77 -0.77
CA THR A 11 -21.77 47.28 -1.02
C THR A 11 -22.08 46.10 -0.12
N ALA A 12 -23.19 46.20 0.61
CA ALA A 12 -23.69 45.26 1.59
C ALA A 12 -24.18 43.94 0.98
N THR A 13 -23.87 42.84 1.67
CA THR A 13 -24.27 41.45 1.37
C THR A 13 -25.67 41.15 1.93
N ILE A 14 -26.56 40.62 1.09
CA ILE A 14 -27.86 40.03 1.47
C ILE A 14 -27.65 38.52 1.72
N PRO A 15 -28.11 37.93 2.84
CA PRO A 15 -28.02 36.49 3.06
C PRO A 15 -29.28 35.77 2.57
N PRO A 16 -29.17 34.59 1.92
CA PRO A 16 -30.30 33.70 1.83
C PRO A 16 -30.09 32.41 2.63
N THR A 17 -30.99 32.26 3.60
CA THR A 17 -31.78 31.06 3.91
C THR A 17 -31.09 29.78 4.40
N GLN A 18 -31.36 29.44 5.67
CA GLN A 18 -31.19 28.12 6.28
C GLN A 18 -31.79 27.01 5.40
N PRO A 19 -31.14 25.84 5.27
CA PRO A 19 -31.82 24.63 4.87
C PRO A 19 -32.64 24.06 6.04
N ALA A 20 -33.89 23.75 5.72
CA ALA A 20 -34.90 23.17 6.59
C ALA A 20 -34.49 21.80 7.16
N ILE A 21 -34.76 21.62 8.46
CA ILE A 21 -34.84 20.30 9.09
C ILE A 21 -36.12 19.64 8.58
N MET A 22 -35.99 18.47 7.94
CA MET A 22 -37.13 17.58 7.67
C MET A 22 -36.91 16.23 8.35
N ALA A 23 -37.86 15.95 9.26
CA ALA A 23 -38.45 14.67 9.66
C ALA A 23 -37.60 13.39 9.67
N ILE A 24 -37.48 12.85 10.89
CA ILE A 24 -37.31 11.43 11.20
C ILE A 24 -38.63 10.68 10.89
N ASP A 25 -38.61 9.69 9.99
CA ASP A 25 -39.49 8.52 10.04
C ASP A 25 -39.12 7.47 8.97
N GLY A 26 -38.92 6.22 9.41
CA GLY A 26 -38.80 5.01 8.56
C GLY A 26 -37.38 4.41 8.49
N PRO A 27 -37.22 3.07 8.53
CA PRO A 27 -35.92 2.43 8.44
C PRO A 27 -35.51 2.38 6.96
N SER A 28 -35.12 3.53 6.41
CA SER A 28 -34.27 3.53 5.23
C SER A 28 -32.91 3.03 5.69
N CYS A 29 -32.69 1.73 5.48
CA CYS A 29 -31.38 1.11 5.63
C CYS A 29 -30.41 1.88 4.73
N SER A 30 -29.74 2.89 5.28
CA SER A 30 -28.62 3.58 4.66
C SER A 30 -27.41 2.65 4.72
N MET A 31 -27.51 1.52 4.02
CA MET A 31 -26.37 0.71 3.66
C MET A 31 -25.64 1.38 2.49
N SER A 32 -25.03 2.54 2.75
CA SER A 32 -23.64 2.64 2.35
C SER A 32 -22.87 1.82 3.38
N CYS A 33 -22.96 0.49 3.27
CA CYS A 33 -21.96 -0.37 3.88
C CYS A 33 -20.68 0.12 3.21
N GLU A 34 -19.84 0.89 3.93
CA GLU A 34 -18.49 1.17 3.45
C GLU A 34 -17.95 -0.18 2.98
N MET A 35 -17.65 -0.32 1.69
CA MET A 35 -17.12 -1.56 1.14
C MET A 35 -15.74 -1.75 1.74
N SER A 36 -15.70 -2.34 2.91
CA SER A 36 -14.48 -2.60 3.64
C SER A 36 -13.79 -3.79 3.00
N LEU A 37 -12.57 -3.59 2.52
CA LEU A 37 -11.69 -4.61 1.99
C LEU A 37 -11.30 -5.57 3.11
N LYS A 38 -11.53 -6.86 2.92
CA LYS A 38 -11.13 -7.90 3.89
C LYS A 38 -9.69 -8.33 3.60
N GLY A 39 -8.74 -7.81 4.36
CA GLY A 39 -7.34 -8.20 4.27
C GLY A 39 -6.89 -9.03 5.49
N ILE A 40 -5.59 -9.18 5.64
CA ILE A 40 -4.98 -9.87 6.79
C ILE A 40 -3.82 -9.07 7.35
N VAL A 41 -3.54 -9.25 8.64
CA VAL A 41 -2.24 -8.93 9.22
C VAL A 41 -1.38 -10.18 9.11
N THR A 42 -0.21 -10.06 8.52
CA THR A 42 0.68 -11.19 8.23
C THR A 42 2.14 -10.83 8.41
N ARG A 43 2.98 -11.86 8.58
CA ARG A 43 4.42 -11.77 8.32
C ARG A 43 4.71 -12.36 6.94
N LEU A 44 5.75 -11.89 6.26
CA LEU A 44 6.16 -12.42 4.96
C LEU A 44 7.52 -13.10 5.09
N TYR A 45 7.55 -14.43 5.08
CA TYR A 45 8.79 -15.19 5.19
C TYR A 45 9.34 -15.53 3.81
N CYS A 46 10.50 -14.99 3.45
CA CYS A 46 11.18 -15.30 2.21
C CYS A 46 11.85 -16.68 2.29
N ARG A 47 11.76 -17.46 1.21
CA ARG A 47 12.42 -18.78 1.07
C ARG A 47 13.93 -18.73 1.32
N GLN A 48 14.54 -17.55 1.19
CA GLN A 48 15.95 -17.29 1.49
C GLN A 48 16.32 -17.38 2.98
N GLY A 49 15.32 -17.53 3.88
CA GLY A 49 15.55 -17.75 5.31
C GLY A 49 15.34 -16.54 6.20
N TYR A 50 14.59 -15.54 5.72
CA TYR A 50 14.40 -14.26 6.41
C TYR A 50 12.94 -13.82 6.37
N TYR A 51 12.46 -13.22 7.45
CA TYR A 51 11.24 -12.42 7.42
C TYR A 51 11.55 -11.07 6.79
N LEU A 52 10.70 -10.63 5.86
CA LEU A 52 10.70 -9.24 5.41
C LEU A 52 10.43 -8.34 6.62
N GLN A 53 11.19 -7.25 6.73
CA GLN A 53 10.98 -6.25 7.76
C GLN A 53 11.01 -4.83 7.18
N MET A 54 10.34 -3.91 7.87
CA MET A 54 10.48 -2.48 7.65
C MET A 54 11.13 -1.84 8.88
N ASN A 55 12.32 -1.28 8.67
CA ASN A 55 13.11 -0.67 9.73
C ASN A 55 12.54 0.69 10.17
N PRO A 56 12.96 1.20 11.34
CA PRO A 56 12.50 2.51 11.84
C PRO A 56 12.79 3.67 10.90
N ASP A 57 13.85 3.60 10.09
CA ASP A 57 14.20 4.57 9.05
C ASP A 57 13.38 4.41 7.75
N GLY A 58 12.57 3.35 7.64
CA GLY A 58 11.77 3.05 6.46
C GLY A 58 12.49 2.20 5.42
N SER A 59 13.73 1.76 5.69
CA SER A 59 14.43 0.80 4.83
C SER A 59 13.79 -0.59 4.92
N LEU A 60 13.95 -1.35 3.84
CA LEU A 60 13.43 -2.72 3.70
C LEU A 60 14.58 -3.70 3.57
N ASP A 61 14.55 -4.74 4.39
CA ASP A 61 15.48 -5.85 4.36
C ASP A 61 14.84 -7.08 5.04
N GLY A 62 15.66 -8.06 5.38
CA GLY A 62 15.27 -9.33 5.94
C GLY A 62 15.96 -9.59 7.26
N THR A 63 15.21 -10.08 8.24
CA THR A 63 15.75 -10.49 9.54
C THR A 63 15.36 -11.92 9.89
N LYS A 64 16.14 -12.55 10.76
CA LYS A 64 15.83 -13.85 11.37
C LYS A 64 15.13 -13.72 12.72
N ASP A 65 15.17 -12.53 13.32
CA ASP A 65 14.46 -12.24 14.57
C ASP A 65 12.96 -12.15 14.28
N ASP A 66 12.18 -13.04 14.87
CA ASP A 66 10.73 -13.14 14.67
C ASP A 66 9.90 -12.49 15.79
N SER A 67 10.56 -11.78 16.71
CA SER A 67 9.93 -11.14 17.86
C SER A 67 9.52 -9.68 17.59
N SER A 68 10.03 -9.07 16.53
CA SER A 68 9.83 -7.64 16.25
C SER A 68 8.50 -7.32 15.56
N ASN A 69 7.90 -6.20 15.97
CA ASN A 69 6.75 -5.60 15.28
C ASN A 69 7.11 -4.99 13.90
N SER A 70 8.39 -4.90 13.54
CA SER A 70 8.84 -4.50 12.19
C SER A 70 8.45 -5.50 11.10
N LEU A 71 8.01 -6.70 11.48
CA LEU A 71 7.62 -7.80 10.58
C LEU A 71 6.14 -7.81 10.20
N LEU A 72 5.33 -6.96 10.85
CA LEU A 72 3.89 -6.99 10.73
C LEU A 72 3.45 -6.11 9.56
N PHE A 73 2.78 -6.74 8.60
CA PHE A 73 2.24 -6.07 7.42
C PHE A 73 0.75 -6.30 7.28
N ASN A 74 0.03 -5.22 6.94
CA ASN A 74 -1.30 -5.30 6.38
C ASN A 74 -1.15 -5.76 4.92
N HIS A 75 -1.73 -6.90 4.60
CA HIS A 75 -1.82 -7.43 3.26
C HIS A 75 -3.24 -7.18 2.76
N ILE A 76 -3.40 -6.07 2.04
CA ILE A 76 -4.69 -5.45 1.73
C ILE A 76 -5.02 -5.76 0.27
N PRO A 77 -6.08 -6.54 -0.02
CA PRO A 77 -6.52 -6.74 -1.40
C PRO A 77 -7.12 -5.44 -1.94
N VAL A 78 -6.57 -4.92 -3.03
CA VAL A 78 -6.99 -3.64 -3.65
C VAL A 78 -7.59 -3.83 -5.04
N ASP A 79 -7.43 -5.01 -5.62
CA ASP A 79 -8.07 -5.45 -6.88
C ASP A 79 -7.98 -6.98 -6.95
N LEU A 80 -8.55 -7.58 -8.00
CA LEU A 80 -8.48 -9.01 -8.26
C LEU A 80 -7.02 -9.47 -8.41
N TRP A 81 -6.53 -10.23 -7.42
CA TRP A 81 -5.13 -10.68 -7.31
C TRP A 81 -4.10 -9.56 -7.23
N VAL A 82 -4.50 -8.37 -6.75
CA VAL A 82 -3.60 -7.24 -6.54
C VAL A 82 -3.71 -6.79 -5.10
N VAL A 83 -2.56 -6.57 -4.50
CA VAL A 83 -2.45 -6.26 -3.08
C VAL A 83 -1.59 -5.02 -2.86
N ALA A 84 -1.91 -4.29 -1.81
CA ALA A 84 -1.02 -3.35 -1.18
C ALA A 84 -0.40 -4.00 0.06
N ILE A 85 0.89 -3.75 0.29
CA ILE A 85 1.61 -4.25 1.45
C ILE A 85 2.02 -3.05 2.28
N GLN A 86 1.44 -2.89 3.46
CA GLN A 86 1.66 -1.73 4.33
C GLN A 86 2.19 -2.17 5.68
N SER A 87 3.19 -1.47 6.23
CA SER A 87 3.63 -1.72 7.60
C SER A 87 2.52 -1.39 8.59
N VAL A 88 2.19 -2.34 9.47
CA VAL A 88 1.25 -2.09 10.58
C VAL A 88 1.77 -0.98 11.49
N LYS A 89 3.07 -1.04 11.81
CA LYS A 89 3.69 -0.13 12.78
C LYS A 89 3.84 1.29 12.24
N LYS A 90 4.17 1.44 10.95
CA LYS A 90 4.51 2.76 10.37
C LYS A 90 3.41 3.34 9.47
N GLY A 91 2.44 2.54 9.03
CA GLY A 91 1.46 2.97 8.03
C GLY A 91 2.04 3.21 6.63
N LEU A 92 3.33 2.92 6.40
CA LEU A 92 3.98 3.09 5.11
C LEU A 92 3.75 1.89 4.20
N TYR A 93 3.45 2.16 2.94
CA TYR A 93 3.34 1.15 1.88
C TYR A 93 4.71 0.80 1.32
N ILE A 94 4.90 -0.47 0.98
CA ILE A 94 5.98 -0.90 0.10
C ILE A 94 5.62 -0.45 -1.32
N ALA A 95 6.57 0.10 -2.05
CA ALA A 95 6.43 0.50 -3.44
C ALA A 95 7.66 0.12 -4.25
N MET A 96 7.51 0.04 -5.57
CA MET A 96 8.62 -0.19 -6.50
C MET A 96 8.64 0.90 -7.55
N ASN A 97 9.77 1.59 -7.70
CA ASN A 97 9.91 2.68 -8.67
C ASN A 97 10.26 2.19 -10.09
N GLY A 98 10.25 3.10 -11.06
CA GLY A 98 10.55 2.80 -12.46
C GLY A 98 11.97 2.32 -12.75
N GLU A 99 12.90 2.49 -11.81
CA GLU A 99 14.22 1.89 -11.91
C GLU A 99 14.22 0.46 -11.37
N GLY A 100 13.25 0.08 -10.53
CA GLY A 100 13.09 -1.23 -9.91
C GLY A 100 13.57 -1.27 -8.47
N TYR A 101 13.89 -0.13 -7.86
CA TYR A 101 14.20 -0.08 -6.43
C TYR A 101 12.92 -0.19 -5.62
N LEU A 102 12.99 -0.98 -4.55
CA LEU A 102 11.97 -1.00 -3.53
C LEU A 102 12.17 0.19 -2.60
N TYR A 103 11.08 0.86 -2.26
CA TYR A 103 11.07 2.00 -1.36
C TYR A 103 9.78 2.00 -0.55
N THR A 104 9.66 2.93 0.39
CA THR A 104 8.47 3.10 1.22
C THR A 104 7.76 4.40 0.90
N SER A 105 6.42 4.35 0.87
CA SER A 105 5.57 5.49 0.54
C SER A 105 4.52 5.72 1.62
N GLU A 106 4.29 6.98 1.99
CA GLU A 106 3.17 7.38 2.86
C GLU A 106 1.84 7.32 2.11
N LEU A 107 1.85 7.68 0.82
CA LEU A 107 0.66 7.71 -0.01
C LEU A 107 0.48 6.38 -0.75
N PHE A 108 -0.76 5.93 -0.85
CA PHE A 108 -1.10 4.80 -1.70
C PHE A 108 -1.08 5.25 -3.17
N MET A 109 -0.13 4.70 -3.93
CA MET A 109 0.07 5.03 -5.34
C MET A 109 0.05 3.76 -6.18
N LEU A 110 0.05 3.95 -7.50
CA LEU A 110 0.07 2.84 -8.46
C LEU A 110 1.34 1.97 -8.32
N GLU A 111 2.46 2.56 -7.88
CA GLU A 111 3.71 1.86 -7.54
C GLU A 111 3.62 0.97 -6.28
N CYS A 112 2.59 1.16 -5.45
CA CYS A 112 2.31 0.33 -4.27
C CYS A 112 1.49 -0.93 -4.60
N LYS A 113 1.02 -1.06 -5.85
CA LYS A 113 0.20 -2.20 -6.28
C LYS A 113 1.08 -3.35 -6.76
N PHE A 114 1.00 -4.47 -6.06
CA PHE A 114 1.66 -5.70 -6.44
C PHE A 114 0.65 -6.75 -6.87
N LYS A 115 0.85 -7.33 -8.05
CA LYS A 115 0.14 -8.54 -8.45
C LYS A 115 0.67 -9.70 -7.62
N GLU A 116 -0.21 -10.34 -6.86
CA GLU A 116 0.09 -11.60 -6.20
C GLU A 116 -0.12 -12.76 -7.18
N SER A 117 0.73 -13.77 -7.11
CA SER A 117 0.59 -15.00 -7.88
C SER A 117 1.18 -16.17 -7.11
N VAL A 118 0.65 -17.35 -7.34
CA VAL A 118 1.19 -18.57 -6.74
C VAL A 118 2.27 -19.16 -7.65
N PHE A 119 3.34 -19.66 -7.04
CA PHE A 119 4.43 -20.38 -7.70
C PHE A 119 4.54 -21.80 -7.12
N GLU A 120 4.55 -22.80 -8.01
CA GLU A 120 4.62 -24.23 -7.66
C GLU A 120 3.58 -24.66 -6.61
N ASN A 121 2.41 -24.03 -6.61
CA ASN A 121 1.31 -24.27 -5.65
C ASN A 121 1.71 -24.13 -4.17
N TYR A 122 2.77 -23.39 -3.86
CA TYR A 122 3.29 -23.29 -2.50
C TYR A 122 3.73 -21.88 -2.10
N TYR A 123 4.50 -21.21 -2.96
CA TYR A 123 5.00 -19.87 -2.67
C TYR A 123 4.10 -18.79 -3.27
N VAL A 124 4.00 -17.65 -2.60
CA VAL A 124 3.44 -16.43 -3.17
C VAL A 124 4.59 -15.57 -3.72
N ILE A 125 4.38 -15.01 -4.90
CA ILE A 125 5.28 -14.04 -5.53
C ILE A 125 4.53 -12.74 -5.76
N TYR A 126 5.21 -11.62 -5.58
CA TYR A 126 4.65 -10.28 -5.75
C TYR A 126 5.38 -9.55 -6.87
N SER A 127 4.70 -9.24 -7.96
CA SER A 127 5.27 -8.48 -9.08
C SER A 127 4.68 -7.08 -9.16
N SER A 128 5.50 -6.11 -9.57
CA SER A 128 5.00 -4.76 -9.88
C SER A 128 3.89 -4.83 -10.92
N MET A 129 2.81 -4.10 -10.70
CA MET A 129 1.75 -3.92 -11.70
C MET A 129 2.21 -3.06 -12.88
N LEU A 130 3.12 -2.11 -12.62
CA LEU A 130 3.58 -1.13 -13.59
C LEU A 130 4.81 -1.59 -14.36
N TYR A 131 5.80 -2.10 -13.65
CA TYR A 131 7.15 -2.25 -14.20
C TYR A 131 7.47 -3.68 -14.59
N ARG A 132 7.96 -3.82 -15.82
CA ARG A 132 8.38 -5.08 -16.43
C ARG A 132 9.51 -4.83 -17.42
N GLN A 133 10.31 -5.86 -17.68
CA GLN A 133 11.32 -5.83 -18.74
C GLN A 133 10.62 -5.96 -20.10
N GLN A 134 10.71 -4.93 -20.94
CA GLN A 134 9.99 -4.84 -22.21
C GLN A 134 10.41 -5.92 -23.22
N GLU A 135 11.72 -6.15 -23.38
CA GLU A 135 12.23 -7.03 -24.45
C GLU A 135 12.03 -8.53 -24.20
N LEU A 136 11.99 -8.94 -22.93
CA LEU A 136 11.91 -10.36 -22.53
C LEU A 136 10.59 -10.70 -21.81
N GLY A 137 9.68 -9.73 -21.68
CA GLY A 137 8.40 -9.89 -20.95
C GLY A 137 8.55 -10.21 -19.46
N GLY A 138 9.74 -10.03 -18.89
CA GLY A 138 10.05 -10.41 -17.51
C GLY A 138 9.46 -9.42 -16.50
N ALA A 139 8.45 -9.83 -15.73
CA ALA A 139 7.93 -9.02 -14.62
C ALA A 139 9.03 -8.73 -13.57
N TRP A 140 8.89 -7.62 -12.84
CA TRP A 140 9.80 -7.26 -11.75
C TRP A 140 9.17 -7.63 -10.42
N PHE A 141 9.97 -8.21 -9.52
CA PHE A 141 9.44 -8.84 -8.31
C PHE A 141 10.02 -8.24 -7.03
N LEU A 142 9.20 -8.18 -5.99
CA LEU A 142 9.69 -8.06 -4.61
C LEU A 142 10.58 -9.27 -4.31
N GLY A 143 11.72 -9.05 -3.65
CA GLY A 143 12.59 -10.16 -3.27
C GLY A 143 13.77 -9.78 -2.38
N LEU A 144 14.28 -10.77 -1.67
CA LEU A 144 15.46 -10.69 -0.81
C LEU A 144 16.59 -11.56 -1.36
N ASN A 145 17.84 -11.15 -1.18
CA ASN A 145 19.00 -11.96 -1.57
C ASN A 145 19.34 -13.03 -0.51
N LYS A 146 20.50 -13.71 -0.64
CA LYS A 146 20.92 -14.76 0.32
C LYS A 146 21.35 -14.19 1.68
N ASP A 147 21.67 -12.92 1.71
CA ASP A 147 22.13 -12.17 2.88
C ASP A 147 20.97 -11.39 3.53
N GLY A 148 19.73 -11.61 3.08
CA GLY A 148 18.54 -10.94 3.60
C GLY A 148 18.31 -9.53 3.07
N GLN A 149 19.13 -9.01 2.16
CA GLN A 149 18.99 -7.63 1.67
C GLN A 149 17.94 -7.54 0.56
N ALA A 150 17.18 -6.45 0.54
CA ALA A 150 16.23 -6.16 -0.53
C ALA A 150 16.93 -6.03 -1.89
N MET A 151 16.34 -6.66 -2.90
CA MET A 151 16.87 -6.67 -4.27
C MET A 151 16.12 -5.72 -5.18
N LYS A 152 16.83 -5.18 -6.18
CA LYS A 152 16.23 -4.46 -7.30
C LYS A 152 15.32 -5.42 -8.09
N GLY A 153 14.08 -5.02 -8.35
CA GLY A 153 13.02 -5.89 -8.84
C GLY A 153 13.31 -6.57 -10.18
N ASN A 154 14.06 -5.91 -11.06
CA ASN A 154 14.49 -6.48 -12.35
C ASN A 154 15.53 -7.61 -12.22
N ARG A 155 16.23 -7.69 -11.08
CA ARG A 155 17.21 -8.74 -10.74
C ARG A 155 16.56 -9.93 -10.05
N VAL A 156 15.36 -9.75 -9.50
CA VAL A 156 14.58 -10.84 -8.91
C VAL A 156 13.85 -11.58 -10.03
N LYS A 157 13.97 -12.92 -10.07
CA LYS A 157 13.35 -13.75 -11.12
C LYS A 157 12.33 -14.69 -10.50
N LYS A 158 11.19 -14.88 -11.19
CA LYS A 158 10.07 -15.73 -10.76
C LYS A 158 10.48 -17.12 -10.24
N ILE A 159 11.42 -17.78 -10.92
CA ILE A 159 11.86 -19.16 -10.59
C ILE A 159 12.92 -19.22 -9.47
N LYS A 160 13.37 -18.06 -8.98
CA LYS A 160 14.47 -17.99 -8.01
C LYS A 160 13.90 -17.82 -6.60
N PRO A 161 14.48 -18.52 -5.60
CA PRO A 161 14.05 -18.43 -4.21
C PRO A 161 13.91 -17.00 -3.65
N ALA A 162 14.69 -16.04 -4.16
CA ALA A 162 14.59 -14.63 -3.80
C ALA A 162 13.17 -14.03 -3.95
N ALA A 163 12.39 -14.51 -4.92
CA ALA A 163 11.03 -14.02 -5.19
C ALA A 163 9.94 -14.71 -4.35
N HIS A 164 10.30 -15.79 -3.64
CA HIS A 164 9.34 -16.72 -3.06
C HIS A 164 9.07 -16.36 -1.61
N PHE A 165 7.83 -16.01 -1.30
CA PHE A 165 7.39 -15.68 0.05
C PHE A 165 6.31 -16.65 0.53
N LEU A 166 6.30 -16.88 1.84
CA LEU A 166 5.25 -17.57 2.57
C LEU A 166 4.59 -16.55 3.50
N PRO A 167 3.35 -16.12 3.21
CA PRO A 167 2.55 -15.40 4.17
C PRO A 167 2.33 -16.27 5.41
N LYS A 168 2.55 -15.70 6.59
CA LYS A 168 2.20 -16.29 7.89
C LYS A 168 1.12 -15.41 8.52
N PRO A 169 -0.16 -15.68 8.23
CA PRO A 169 -1.28 -14.88 8.73
C PRO A 169 -1.34 -14.93 10.26
N LEU A 170 -1.72 -13.80 10.86
CA LEU A 170 -1.93 -13.67 12.30
C LEU A 170 -3.41 -13.46 12.59
N GLU A 171 -4.04 -12.49 11.91
CA GLU A 171 -5.45 -12.16 12.06
C GLU A 171 -6.05 -11.60 10.78
N VAL A 172 -7.37 -11.61 10.71
CA VAL A 172 -8.16 -10.99 9.63
C VAL A 172 -8.50 -9.57 10.05
N ALA A 173 -8.39 -8.62 9.13
CA ALA A 173 -8.70 -7.22 9.39
C ALA A 173 -9.52 -6.62 8.24
N MET A 174 -10.38 -5.66 8.59
CA MET A 174 -11.19 -4.91 7.65
C MET A 174 -10.51 -3.57 7.38
N TYR A 175 -10.29 -3.24 6.11
CA TYR A 175 -9.62 -2.03 5.67
C TYR A 175 -10.61 -1.18 4.86
N ARG A 176 -10.46 0.13 4.92
CA ARG A 176 -11.09 1.00 3.92
C ARG A 176 -10.26 0.95 2.64
N GLU A 177 -10.92 1.12 1.50
CA GLU A 177 -10.20 1.30 0.23
C GLU A 177 -9.26 2.51 0.38
N PRO A 178 -7.94 2.32 0.20
CA PRO A 178 -6.94 3.36 0.44
C PRO A 178 -6.95 4.47 -0.63
#